data_AF-A0A941TU62-F1
#
_entry.id   AF-A0A941TU62-F1
#
_cell.length_a   1.000
_cell.length_b   1.000
_cell.length_c   1.000
_cell.angle_alpha   90.00
_cell.angle_beta   90.00
_cell.angle_gamma   90.00
#
_symmetry.space_group_name_H-M   'P 1'
#
loop_
_entity.id
_entity.type
_entity.pdbx_description
1 polymer ?
#
loop_
_entity_poly.entity_id
_entity_poly.type
_entity_poly.pdbx_seq_one_letter_code
_entity_poly.pdbx_strand_id
1 'polypeptide(L)'
;MTHNDTIVAAATPPGRGGIGIVRLSGPKVPEFAAILLGELPPARHAAFTRFLGADGEALDAGIALFFPAPHSYTGEHMLELQGHGGPWVLEVLIERALALGARRALPGEFTQRAYLNDKLDLAQAEAVADLIDAGSREAARAAMRSMQGEFSAMVRGLTEAVIELRTYVEAAIDFPEEEIDFLADAELAERFQRVREHFSGVTDSARQGQLLREGMTLVIAGRPNAGKSSLMNRLAGYEAAIVTALPGTTRDVVRERIHIDGMPLHVLDTAGLREGGDAIEEEGIRRAQAEMQRADRVLFVIDAAQDPAAQAYREERARLPPQVPVTLVFNKADLASGLPVADTLSGPPRLVLSALTGEGLEGLRRHLKQVMGYENAGAGTVSARARHLQALARARAHTEAAFGLLTERRAGELVAEELRGAQQALGGITGDFTTEDLLGRIFGGFCIGK
;
A
#
# COMPACT_ATOMS: atom_id res chain seq x y z
N MET A 1 18.83 -2.02 -18.72
CA MET A 1 19.42 -0.86 -19.45
C MET A 1 20.53 -0.31 -18.57
N THR A 2 21.75 -0.14 -19.09
CA THR A 2 22.84 0.47 -18.30
C THR A 2 22.66 1.98 -18.26
N HIS A 3 22.20 2.50 -17.12
CA HIS A 3 22.16 3.94 -16.87
C HIS A 3 23.60 4.46 -16.78
N ASN A 4 23.99 5.32 -17.71
CA ASN A 4 25.36 5.85 -17.75
C ASN A 4 25.52 7.15 -16.94
N ASP A 5 24.44 7.60 -16.27
CA ASP A 5 24.41 8.79 -15.44
C ASP A 5 24.54 8.45 -13.94
N THR A 6 25.10 9.38 -13.18
CA THR A 6 25.15 9.34 -11.71
C THR A 6 24.08 10.25 -11.15
N ILE A 7 23.24 9.71 -10.26
CA ILE A 7 22.18 10.46 -9.59
C ILE A 7 22.56 10.84 -8.17
N VAL A 8 21.99 11.94 -7.67
CA VAL A 8 22.16 12.43 -6.30
C VAL A 8 20.83 12.88 -5.70
N ALA A 9 20.63 12.61 -4.40
CA ALA A 9 19.51 13.12 -3.61
C ALA A 9 19.80 13.08 -2.10
N ALA A 10 19.09 13.89 -1.33
CA ALA A 10 19.00 13.70 0.12
C ALA A 10 18.18 12.43 0.43
N ALA A 11 18.67 11.57 1.31
CA ALA A 11 18.02 10.32 1.72
C ALA A 11 17.27 10.43 3.06
N THR A 12 17.51 11.51 3.81
CA THR A 12 16.84 11.82 5.08
C THR A 12 15.62 12.73 4.86
N PRO A 13 14.59 12.66 5.73
CA PRO A 13 13.42 13.53 5.63
C PRO A 13 13.79 15.03 5.62
N PRO A 14 13.02 15.87 4.91
CA PRO A 14 13.23 17.31 4.95
C PRO A 14 12.98 17.86 6.35
N GLY A 15 13.84 18.78 6.80
CA GLY A 15 13.72 19.40 8.12
C GLY A 15 15.08 19.63 8.76
N ARG A 16 15.07 19.86 10.08
CA ARG A 16 16.28 19.98 10.88
C ARG A 16 16.51 18.70 11.66
N GLY A 17 17.69 18.13 11.53
CA GLY A 17 18.13 16.95 12.27
C GLY A 17 19.59 17.05 12.69
N GLY A 18 20.01 16.19 13.62
CA GLY A 18 21.43 16.09 13.97
C GLY A 18 22.30 15.59 12.81
N ILE A 19 21.74 14.69 11.99
CA ILE A 19 22.41 14.09 10.84
C ILE A 19 21.52 14.21 9.61
N GLY A 20 22.12 14.46 8.45
CA GLY A 20 21.48 14.35 7.15
C GLY A 20 22.36 13.56 6.19
N ILE A 21 21.72 12.83 5.27
CA ILE A 21 22.42 11.93 4.35
C ILE A 21 22.17 12.40 2.92
N VAL A 22 23.24 12.67 2.18
CA VAL A 22 23.22 12.82 0.72
C VAL A 22 23.80 11.57 0.10
N ARG A 23 23.05 10.95 -0.82
CA ARG A 23 23.48 9.72 -1.48
C ARG A 23 23.65 9.91 -2.98
N LEU A 24 24.65 9.26 -3.54
CA LEU A 24 24.93 9.20 -4.97
C LEU A 24 24.89 7.74 -5.45
N SER A 25 24.39 7.49 -6.66
CA SER A 25 24.42 6.16 -7.31
C SER A 25 24.75 6.28 -8.79
N GLY A 26 25.62 5.42 -9.30
CA GLY A 26 25.93 5.32 -10.73
C GLY A 26 27.41 5.05 -11.01
N PRO A 27 27.80 4.91 -12.28
CA PRO A 27 29.13 4.44 -12.66
C PRO A 27 30.27 5.37 -12.25
N LYS A 28 30.03 6.70 -12.21
CA LYS A 28 31.07 7.69 -11.90
C LYS A 28 31.29 7.91 -10.40
N VAL A 29 30.51 7.28 -9.52
CA VAL A 29 30.60 7.51 -8.07
C VAL A 29 32.03 7.42 -7.50
N PRO A 30 32.92 6.52 -7.95
CA PRO A 30 34.32 6.52 -7.49
C PRO A 30 35.07 7.82 -7.80
N GLU A 31 34.83 8.46 -8.95
CA GLU A 31 35.40 9.77 -9.33
C GLU A 31 34.84 10.87 -8.43
N PHE A 32 33.54 10.85 -8.15
CA PHE A 32 32.91 11.79 -7.23
C PHE A 32 33.49 11.68 -5.83
N ALA A 33 33.68 10.46 -5.32
CA ALA A 33 34.28 10.22 -4.01
C ALA A 33 35.70 10.81 -3.93
N ALA A 34 36.54 10.56 -4.93
CA ALA A 34 37.90 11.11 -4.98
C ALA A 34 37.91 12.66 -4.97
N ILE A 35 36.97 13.31 -5.67
CA ILE A 35 36.91 14.78 -5.72
C ILE A 35 36.29 15.37 -4.45
N LEU A 36 35.21 14.77 -3.95
CA LEU A 36 34.46 15.27 -2.79
C LEU A 36 35.18 15.01 -1.47
N LEU A 37 36.00 13.96 -1.39
CA LEU A 37 36.63 13.50 -0.15
C LEU A 37 38.15 13.57 -0.18
N GLY A 38 38.75 13.82 -1.35
CA GLY A 38 40.20 13.79 -1.59
C GLY A 38 40.75 12.37 -1.87
N GLU A 39 40.02 11.33 -1.49
CA GLU A 39 40.37 9.93 -1.74
C GLU A 39 39.10 9.06 -1.80
N LEU A 40 39.22 7.85 -2.34
CA LEU A 40 38.13 6.88 -2.34
C LEU A 40 38.11 6.12 -1.01
N PRO A 41 37.01 6.19 -0.21
CA PRO A 41 36.94 5.46 1.05
C PRO A 41 36.99 3.95 0.83
N PRO A 42 37.52 3.17 1.79
CA PRO A 42 37.46 1.72 1.74
C PRO A 42 36.02 1.23 1.66
N ALA A 43 35.79 0.20 0.84
CA ALA A 43 34.46 -0.35 0.60
C ALA A 43 33.77 -0.77 1.91
N ARG A 44 32.58 -0.21 2.16
CA ARG A 44 31.70 -0.50 3.31
C ARG A 44 32.33 -0.22 4.69
N HIS A 45 33.27 0.71 4.76
CA HIS A 45 33.84 1.20 6.01
C HIS A 45 33.47 2.66 6.23
N ALA A 46 33.13 3.01 7.47
CA ALA A 46 32.89 4.39 7.86
C ALA A 46 34.21 5.17 7.89
N ALA A 47 34.32 6.18 7.03
CA ALA A 47 35.46 7.09 7.02
C ALA A 47 35.01 8.48 7.48
N PHE A 48 35.59 8.98 8.58
CA PHE A 48 35.38 10.37 8.98
C PHE A 48 36.25 11.28 8.11
N THR A 49 35.64 12.23 7.41
CA THR A 49 36.34 13.09 6.44
C THR A 49 35.63 14.44 6.25
N ARG A 50 36.29 15.36 5.55
CA ARG A 50 35.73 16.64 5.11
C ARG A 50 35.11 16.47 3.72
N PHE A 51 33.99 17.14 3.48
CA PHE A 51 33.34 17.19 2.17
C PHE A 51 33.76 18.47 1.46
N LEU A 52 34.43 18.35 0.32
CA LEU A 52 35.17 19.44 -0.31
C LEU A 52 34.36 20.18 -1.40
N GLY A 53 34.49 21.50 -1.37
CA GLY A 53 33.97 22.44 -2.35
C GLY A 53 34.77 22.46 -3.65
N ALA A 54 34.42 23.38 -4.55
CA ALA A 54 35.15 23.58 -5.81
C ALA A 54 36.51 24.26 -5.61
N ASP A 55 36.61 25.07 -4.56
CA ASP A 55 37.81 25.78 -4.09
C ASP A 55 38.71 24.94 -3.18
N GLY A 56 38.27 23.73 -2.82
CA GLY A 56 38.97 22.86 -1.87
C GLY A 56 38.67 23.17 -0.40
N GLU A 57 37.82 24.17 -0.11
CA GLU A 57 37.33 24.42 1.25
C GLU A 57 36.28 23.38 1.65
N ALA A 58 36.13 23.14 2.95
CA ALA A 58 35.12 22.19 3.41
C ALA A 58 33.74 22.81 3.43
N LEU A 59 32.81 22.14 2.75
CA LEU A 59 31.37 22.41 2.80
C LEU A 59 30.77 21.89 4.10
N ASP A 60 31.25 20.73 4.58
CA ASP A 60 30.90 20.11 5.85
C ASP A 60 31.96 19.06 6.24
N ALA A 61 31.82 18.43 7.40
CA ALA A 61 32.58 17.25 7.81
C ALA A 61 31.67 16.20 8.44
N GLY A 62 31.94 14.92 8.16
CA GLY A 62 31.06 13.84 8.59
C GLY A 62 31.59 12.47 8.20
N ILE A 63 30.69 11.50 8.09
CA ILE A 63 31.02 10.12 7.72
C ILE A 63 30.73 9.92 6.24
N ALA A 64 31.69 9.37 5.49
CA ALA A 64 31.48 8.86 4.14
C ALA A 64 31.42 7.33 4.15
N LEU A 65 30.48 6.76 3.40
CA LEU A 65 30.37 5.31 3.14
C LEU A 65 30.35 5.05 1.64
N PHE A 66 31.31 4.26 1.15
CA PHE A 66 31.36 3.83 -0.24
C PHE A 66 30.93 2.36 -0.39
N PHE A 67 30.00 2.11 -1.30
CA PHE A 67 29.50 0.78 -1.64
C PHE A 67 29.86 0.46 -3.09
N PRO A 68 30.83 -0.45 -3.34
CA PRO A 68 31.16 -0.83 -4.71
C PRO A 68 30.06 -1.70 -5.34
N ALA A 69 29.81 -1.52 -6.64
CA ALA A 69 29.00 -2.45 -7.43
C ALA A 69 29.58 -3.88 -7.37
N PRO A 70 28.75 -4.94 -7.37
CA PRO A 70 27.28 -4.96 -7.34
C PRO A 70 26.69 -4.98 -5.91
N HIS A 71 27.51 -4.68 -4.90
CA HIS A 71 27.20 -4.87 -3.48
C HIS A 71 26.70 -3.57 -2.81
N SER A 72 25.74 -2.92 -3.46
CA SER A 72 25.04 -1.74 -2.97
C SER A 72 23.52 -1.94 -3.05
N TYR A 73 22.76 -0.96 -2.57
CA TYR A 73 21.30 -0.95 -2.67
C TYR A 73 20.81 -0.97 -4.13
N THR A 74 21.39 -0.13 -4.99
CA THR A 74 20.99 -0.03 -6.41
C THR A 74 21.65 -1.09 -7.28
N GLY A 75 22.66 -1.80 -6.79
CA GLY A 75 23.52 -2.66 -7.62
C GLY A 75 24.63 -1.89 -8.36
N GLU A 76 24.63 -0.55 -8.31
CA GLU A 76 25.68 0.31 -8.87
C GLU A 76 26.70 0.71 -7.79
N HIS A 77 27.75 1.46 -8.17
CA HIS A 77 28.55 2.14 -7.15
C HIS A 77 27.68 3.19 -6.44
N MET A 78 27.77 3.24 -5.11
CA MET A 78 27.02 4.19 -4.29
C MET A 78 27.92 4.84 -3.25
N LEU A 79 27.69 6.13 -2.98
CA LEU A 79 28.37 6.90 -1.95
C LEU A 79 27.32 7.58 -1.07
N GLU A 80 27.45 7.43 0.24
CA GLU A 80 26.65 8.17 1.21
C GLU A 80 27.54 9.17 1.96
N LEU A 81 27.12 10.42 1.99
CA LEU A 81 27.71 11.52 2.74
C LEU A 81 26.80 11.83 3.91
N GLN A 82 27.22 11.45 5.12
CA GLN A 82 26.47 11.61 6.35
C GLN A 82 27.06 12.80 7.14
N GLY A 83 26.48 13.98 6.94
CA GLY A 83 26.91 15.24 7.54
C GLY A 83 25.87 15.81 8.50
N HIS A 84 25.98 17.10 8.81
CA HIS A 84 25.01 17.79 9.64
C HIS A 84 23.66 17.92 8.94
N GLY A 85 22.57 17.62 9.66
CA GLY A 85 21.20 17.60 9.12
C GLY A 85 20.55 18.96 8.91
N GLY A 86 21.32 19.97 8.49
CA GLY A 86 20.82 21.29 8.11
C GLY A 86 20.37 21.31 6.65
N PRO A 87 19.18 21.85 6.30
CA PRO A 87 18.71 21.90 4.92
C PRO A 87 19.71 22.54 3.94
N TRP A 88 20.38 23.61 4.38
CA TRP A 88 21.39 24.30 3.58
C TRP A 88 22.63 23.42 3.33
N VAL A 89 23.08 22.67 4.34
CA VAL A 89 24.24 21.77 4.23
C VAL A 89 23.98 20.68 3.19
N LEU A 90 22.81 20.04 3.26
CA LEU A 90 22.42 18.99 2.31
C LEU A 90 22.31 19.55 0.89
N GLU A 91 21.72 20.73 0.73
CA GLU A 91 21.57 21.36 -0.57
C GLU A 91 22.92 21.72 -1.20
N VAL A 92 23.86 22.28 -0.43
CA VAL A 92 25.20 22.61 -0.93
C VAL A 92 25.99 21.36 -1.36
N LEU A 93 25.85 20.24 -0.64
CA LEU A 93 26.45 18.96 -1.05
C LEU A 93 25.81 18.42 -2.34
N ILE A 94 24.49 18.55 -2.49
CA ILE A 94 23.78 18.16 -3.72
C ILE A 94 24.25 19.04 -4.88
N GLU A 95 24.26 20.37 -4.73
CA GLU A 95 24.74 21.31 -5.74
C GLU A 95 26.18 21.01 -6.17
N ARG A 96 27.05 20.68 -5.20
CA ARG A 96 28.41 20.26 -5.50
C ARG A 96 28.45 19.01 -6.38
N ALA A 97 27.64 18.00 -6.09
CA ALA A 97 27.53 16.82 -6.94
C ALA A 97 26.96 17.17 -8.34
N LEU A 98 25.95 18.04 -8.43
CA LEU A 98 25.40 18.49 -9.72
C LEU A 98 26.47 19.20 -10.56
N ALA A 99 27.30 20.04 -9.95
CA ALA A 99 28.41 20.72 -10.61
C ALA A 99 29.48 19.75 -11.14
N LEU A 100 29.62 18.56 -10.55
CA LEU A 100 30.50 17.48 -11.01
C LEU A 100 29.86 16.60 -12.09
N GLY A 101 28.62 16.89 -12.49
CA GLY A 101 27.91 16.19 -13.56
C GLY A 101 26.94 15.11 -13.08
N ALA A 102 26.59 15.07 -11.80
CA ALA A 102 25.46 14.26 -11.35
C ALA A 102 24.14 14.92 -11.77
N ARG A 103 23.07 14.12 -11.83
CA ARG A 103 21.69 14.59 -12.01
C ARG A 103 20.91 14.43 -10.71
N ARG A 104 19.94 15.30 -10.43
CA ARG A 104 18.99 15.04 -9.34
C ARG A 104 18.20 13.78 -9.63
N ALA A 105 18.10 12.90 -8.63
CA ALA A 105 17.28 11.70 -8.75
C ALA A 105 15.80 12.07 -8.86
N LEU A 106 15.07 11.29 -9.66
CA LEU A 106 13.61 11.31 -9.69
C LEU A 106 13.03 10.62 -8.43
N PRO A 107 11.74 10.83 -8.11
CA PRO A 107 11.06 10.07 -7.07
C PRO A 107 11.19 8.56 -7.30
N GLY A 108 11.61 7.80 -6.26
CA GLY A 108 11.76 6.36 -6.32
C GLY A 108 12.92 5.84 -7.18
N GLU A 109 13.74 6.71 -7.79
CA GLU A 109 14.68 6.30 -8.83
C GLU A 109 15.75 5.31 -8.32
N PHE A 110 16.20 5.37 -7.06
CA PHE A 110 17.21 4.40 -6.63
C PHE A 110 16.58 3.01 -6.41
N THR A 111 15.35 2.95 -5.90
CA THR A 111 14.60 1.70 -5.77
C THR A 111 14.29 1.14 -7.17
N GLN A 112 13.97 2.02 -8.13
CA GLN A 112 13.81 1.65 -9.54
C GLN A 112 15.10 1.05 -10.10
N ARG A 113 16.27 1.67 -9.85
CA ARG A 113 17.56 1.12 -10.28
C ARG A 113 17.87 -0.21 -9.59
N ALA A 114 17.53 -0.37 -8.31
CA ALA A 114 17.65 -1.64 -7.60
C ALA A 114 16.83 -2.75 -8.27
N TYR A 115 15.60 -2.44 -8.69
CA TYR A 115 14.76 -3.36 -9.46
C TYR A 115 15.36 -3.67 -10.83
N LEU A 116 15.79 -2.65 -11.59
CA LEU A 116 16.38 -2.83 -12.93
C LEU A 116 17.72 -3.58 -12.92
N ASN A 117 18.39 -3.66 -11.78
CA ASN A 117 19.65 -4.38 -11.56
C ASN A 117 19.44 -5.68 -10.77
N ASP A 118 18.23 -6.23 -10.77
CA ASP A 118 17.86 -7.52 -10.17
C ASP A 118 18.20 -7.64 -8.67
N LYS A 119 18.27 -6.51 -7.95
CA LYS A 119 18.49 -6.49 -6.49
C LYS A 119 17.21 -6.81 -5.72
N LEU A 120 16.07 -6.44 -6.32
CA LEU A 120 14.72 -6.58 -5.77
C LEU A 120 13.79 -6.86 -6.95
N ASP A 121 12.72 -7.63 -6.73
CA ASP A 121 11.60 -7.66 -7.66
C ASP A 121 10.63 -6.49 -7.41
N LEU A 122 9.60 -6.34 -8.25
CA LEU A 122 8.68 -5.21 -8.18
C LEU A 122 7.82 -5.23 -6.90
N ALA A 123 7.47 -6.40 -6.39
CA ALA A 123 6.69 -6.52 -5.16
C ALA A 123 7.55 -6.16 -3.93
N GLN A 124 8.83 -6.56 -3.92
CA GLN A 124 9.79 -6.15 -2.90
C GLN A 124 10.05 -4.63 -2.93
N ALA A 125 10.18 -4.05 -4.13
CA ALA A 125 10.34 -2.61 -4.30
C ALA A 125 9.16 -1.83 -3.69
N GLU A 126 7.91 -2.26 -3.94
CA GLU A 126 6.73 -1.67 -3.33
C GLU A 126 6.66 -1.83 -1.82
N ALA A 127 7.12 -2.98 -1.31
CA ALA A 127 7.19 -3.23 0.12
C ALA A 127 8.16 -2.29 0.85
N VAL A 128 9.18 -1.76 0.17
CA VAL A 128 10.06 -0.71 0.74
C VAL A 128 9.27 0.56 1.04
N ALA A 129 8.42 1.01 0.11
CA ALA A 129 7.53 2.16 0.36
C ALA A 129 6.52 1.85 1.47
N ASP A 130 5.92 0.66 1.44
CA ASP A 130 4.94 0.26 2.46
C ASP A 130 5.56 0.21 3.87
N LEU A 131 6.84 -0.14 3.99
CA LEU A 131 7.56 -0.15 5.27
C LEU A 131 7.80 1.26 5.81
N ILE A 132 8.12 2.21 4.92
CA ILE A 132 8.36 3.61 5.29
C ILE A 132 7.04 4.28 5.73
N ASP A 133 5.95 3.96 5.03
CA ASP A 133 4.62 4.54 5.30
C ASP A 133 3.83 3.81 6.40
N ALA A 134 4.38 2.73 6.97
CA ALA A 134 3.67 1.89 7.92
C ALA A 134 3.22 2.65 9.17
N GLY A 135 1.91 2.77 9.37
CA GLY A 135 1.30 3.42 10.54
C GLY A 135 1.12 2.49 11.75
N SER A 136 1.40 1.20 11.61
CA SER A 136 1.26 0.22 12.68
C SER A 136 2.35 -0.85 12.66
N ARG A 137 2.52 -1.53 13.81
CA ARG A 137 3.51 -2.60 13.97
C ARG A 137 3.21 -3.78 13.05
N GLU A 138 1.93 -4.08 12.84
CA GLU A 138 1.44 -5.17 12.00
C GLU A 138 1.72 -4.86 10.53
N ALA A 139 1.43 -3.64 10.07
CA ALA A 139 1.74 -3.18 8.72
C ALA A 139 3.26 -3.19 8.45
N ALA A 140 4.07 -2.69 9.38
CA ALA A 140 5.52 -2.70 9.26
C ALA A 140 6.07 -4.13 9.17
N ARG A 141 5.55 -5.06 9.96
CA ARG A 141 5.93 -6.49 9.90
C ARG A 141 5.55 -7.13 8.57
N ALA A 142 4.35 -6.86 8.06
CA ALA A 142 3.90 -7.37 6.76
C ALA A 142 4.75 -6.82 5.61
N ALA A 143 5.09 -5.53 5.64
CA ALA A 143 5.98 -4.89 4.68
C ALA A 143 7.40 -5.46 4.74
N MET A 144 7.96 -5.70 5.94
CA MET A 144 9.27 -6.36 6.08
C MET A 144 9.29 -7.76 5.46
N ARG A 145 8.24 -8.58 5.68
CA ARG A 145 8.14 -9.92 5.07
C ARG A 145 8.09 -9.87 3.55
N SER A 146 7.28 -8.97 2.98
CA SER A 146 7.24 -8.75 1.54
C SER A 146 8.59 -8.26 1.00
N MET A 147 9.26 -7.35 1.69
CA MET A 147 10.60 -6.85 1.32
C MET A 147 11.64 -7.97 1.35
N GLN A 148 11.54 -8.91 2.30
CA GLN A 148 12.37 -10.12 2.38
C GLN A 148 12.05 -11.16 1.29
N GLY A 149 11.00 -10.94 0.49
CA GLY A 149 10.64 -11.76 -0.66
C GLY A 149 9.61 -12.86 -0.36
N GLU A 150 8.96 -12.85 0.81
CA GLU A 150 7.95 -13.87 1.14
C GLU A 150 6.75 -13.83 0.19
N PHE A 151 6.21 -12.64 -0.11
CA PHE A 151 5.10 -12.52 -1.06
C PHE A 151 5.49 -13.00 -2.46
N SER A 152 6.69 -12.61 -2.90
CA SER A 152 7.23 -13.02 -4.18
C SER A 152 7.46 -14.53 -4.27
N ALA A 153 7.86 -15.17 -3.17
CA ALA A 153 7.95 -16.63 -3.11
C ALA A 153 6.57 -17.29 -3.22
N MET A 154 5.55 -16.76 -2.56
CA MET A 154 4.17 -17.25 -2.69
C MET A 154 3.65 -17.13 -4.13
N VAL A 155 3.87 -15.99 -4.78
CA VAL A 155 3.45 -15.77 -6.18
C VAL A 155 4.23 -16.64 -7.15
N ARG A 156 5.54 -16.83 -6.94
CA ARG A 156 6.36 -17.74 -7.75
C ARG A 156 5.90 -19.18 -7.64
N GLY A 157 5.63 -19.69 -6.42
CA GLY A 157 5.10 -21.05 -6.24
C GLY A 157 3.74 -21.25 -6.91
N LEU A 158 2.88 -20.23 -6.92
CA LEU A 158 1.62 -20.25 -7.67
C LEU A 158 1.87 -20.23 -9.19
N THR A 159 2.83 -19.45 -9.65
CA THR A 159 3.21 -19.36 -11.07
C THR A 159 3.78 -20.70 -11.56
N GLU A 160 4.64 -21.34 -10.78
CA GLU A 160 5.18 -22.68 -11.05
C GLU A 160 4.07 -23.71 -11.15
N ALA A 161 3.09 -23.71 -10.23
CA ALA A 161 1.94 -24.62 -10.30
C ALA A 161 1.10 -24.44 -11.58
N VAL A 162 0.92 -23.19 -12.05
CA VAL A 162 0.25 -22.89 -13.32
C VAL A 162 1.08 -23.35 -14.53
N ILE A 163 2.41 -23.16 -14.48
CA ILE A 163 3.33 -23.62 -15.55
C ILE A 163 3.32 -25.14 -15.65
N GLU A 164 3.37 -25.87 -14.52
CA GLU A 164 3.29 -27.32 -14.50
C GLU A 164 1.97 -27.83 -15.09
N LEU A 165 0.86 -27.21 -14.71
CA LEU A 165 -0.46 -27.52 -15.26
C LEU A 165 -0.51 -27.28 -16.78
N ARG A 166 0.02 -26.15 -17.24
CA ARG A 166 0.08 -25.83 -18.68
C ARG A 166 0.97 -26.81 -19.44
N THR A 167 2.14 -27.13 -18.91
CA THR A 167 3.10 -28.07 -19.53
C THR A 167 2.45 -29.44 -19.71
N TYR A 168 1.68 -29.89 -18.71
CA TYR A 168 0.95 -31.16 -18.78
C TYR A 168 -0.13 -31.14 -19.86
N VAL A 169 -0.89 -30.04 -19.99
CA VAL A 169 -1.87 -29.87 -21.08
C VAL A 169 -1.19 -29.83 -22.45
N GLU A 170 -0.07 -29.12 -22.59
CA GLU A 170 0.68 -29.02 -23.86
C GLU A 170 1.24 -30.38 -24.30
N ALA A 171 1.82 -31.14 -23.37
CA ALA A 171 2.29 -32.50 -23.65
C ALA A 171 1.16 -33.41 -24.16
N ALA A 172 -0.06 -33.25 -23.66
CA ALA A 172 -1.21 -34.04 -24.11
C ALA A 172 -1.76 -33.60 -25.47
N ILE A 173 -1.51 -32.36 -25.91
CA ILE A 173 -1.88 -31.90 -27.25
C ILE A 173 -0.91 -32.48 -28.29
N ASP A 174 0.38 -32.54 -27.97
CA ASP A 174 1.43 -32.93 -28.92
C ASP A 174 1.41 -34.43 -29.28
N PHE A 175 0.76 -35.28 -28.46
CA PHE A 175 0.70 -36.75 -28.66
C PHE A 175 -0.74 -37.30 -28.61
N PRO A 176 -1.60 -36.97 -29.60
CA PRO A 176 -3.02 -37.37 -29.61
C PRO A 176 -3.27 -38.85 -29.97
N GLU A 177 -2.23 -39.62 -30.31
CA GLU A 177 -2.34 -41.02 -30.76
C GLU A 177 -2.32 -42.07 -29.62
N GLU A 178 -2.06 -41.69 -28.37
CA GLU A 178 -2.18 -42.59 -27.22
C GLU A 178 -3.66 -42.67 -26.75
N GLU A 179 -4.27 -43.86 -26.79
CA GLU A 179 -5.71 -44.17 -26.62
C GLU A 179 -6.34 -43.84 -25.23
N ILE A 180 -5.76 -42.92 -24.46
CA ILE A 180 -6.31 -42.46 -23.17
C ILE A 180 -7.10 -41.17 -23.43
N ASP A 181 -8.40 -41.16 -23.13
CA ASP A 181 -9.23 -39.94 -23.13
C ASP A 181 -8.79 -39.00 -21.99
N PHE A 182 -7.62 -38.39 -22.16
CA PHE A 182 -6.91 -37.52 -21.22
C PHE A 182 -7.78 -36.34 -20.72
N LEU A 183 -8.75 -35.92 -21.53
CA LEU A 183 -9.67 -34.84 -21.20
C LEU A 183 -10.74 -35.29 -20.18
N ALA A 184 -10.80 -36.59 -19.87
CA ALA A 184 -11.55 -37.18 -18.76
C ALA A 184 -10.68 -37.54 -17.55
N ASP A 185 -9.40 -37.12 -17.54
CA ASP A 185 -8.43 -37.50 -16.51
C ASP A 185 -8.73 -36.83 -15.15
N ALA A 186 -8.95 -37.67 -14.14
CA ALA A 186 -9.12 -37.26 -12.76
C ALA A 186 -7.85 -36.55 -12.23
N GLU A 187 -6.68 -36.90 -12.75
CA GLU A 187 -5.41 -36.28 -12.39
C GLU A 187 -5.37 -34.80 -12.79
N LEU A 188 -5.89 -34.47 -13.99
CA LEU A 188 -5.93 -33.09 -14.46
C LEU A 188 -6.89 -32.25 -13.61
N ALA A 189 -8.07 -32.79 -13.29
CA ALA A 189 -9.02 -32.13 -12.39
C ALA A 189 -8.42 -31.90 -10.98
N GLU A 190 -7.65 -32.86 -10.46
CA GLU A 190 -6.94 -32.72 -9.19
C GLU A 190 -5.85 -31.64 -9.24
N ARG A 191 -5.11 -31.55 -10.36
CA ARG A 191 -4.12 -30.47 -10.57
C ARG A 191 -4.78 -29.10 -10.60
N PHE A 192 -5.91 -28.94 -11.29
CA PHE A 192 -6.70 -27.70 -11.24
C PHE A 192 -7.15 -27.37 -9.82
N GLN A 193 -7.65 -28.35 -9.06
CA GLN A 193 -8.09 -28.14 -7.68
C GLN A 193 -6.95 -27.69 -6.77
N ARG A 194 -5.75 -28.28 -6.89
CA ARG A 194 -4.54 -27.83 -6.18
C ARG A 194 -4.16 -26.39 -6.50
N VAL A 195 -4.23 -26.00 -7.78
CA VAL A 195 -3.98 -24.61 -8.20
C VAL A 195 -5.02 -23.66 -7.59
N ARG A 196 -6.30 -24.03 -7.54
CA ARG A 196 -7.37 -23.23 -6.92
C ARG A 196 -7.16 -23.05 -5.42
N GLU A 197 -6.72 -24.09 -4.72
CA GLU A 197 -6.37 -24.02 -3.29
C GLU A 197 -5.18 -23.09 -3.04
N HIS A 198 -4.12 -23.20 -3.86
CA HIS A 198 -3.01 -22.23 -3.84
C HIS A 198 -3.47 -20.80 -4.09
N PHE A 199 -4.34 -20.56 -5.08
CA PHE A 199 -4.92 -19.23 -5.31
C PHE A 199 -5.64 -18.69 -4.08
N SER A 200 -6.43 -19.52 -3.38
CA SER A 200 -7.13 -19.10 -2.17
C SER A 200 -6.14 -18.67 -1.09
N GLY A 201 -5.12 -19.49 -0.80
CA GLY A 201 -4.12 -19.17 0.22
C GLY A 201 -3.36 -17.87 -0.05
N VAL A 202 -2.92 -17.66 -1.30
CA VAL A 202 -2.21 -16.42 -1.70
C VAL A 202 -3.14 -15.22 -1.65
N THR A 203 -4.38 -15.35 -2.14
CA THR A 203 -5.37 -14.26 -2.17
C THR A 203 -5.78 -13.84 -0.76
N ASP A 204 -5.98 -14.79 0.15
CA ASP A 204 -6.37 -14.51 1.53
C ASP A 204 -5.24 -13.77 2.27
N SER A 205 -3.98 -14.21 2.10
CA SER A 205 -2.82 -13.51 2.67
C SER A 205 -2.67 -12.08 2.09
N ALA A 206 -2.80 -11.94 0.77
CA ALA A 206 -2.72 -10.63 0.10
C ALA A 206 -3.88 -9.70 0.51
N ARG A 207 -5.10 -10.22 0.70
CA ARG A 207 -6.25 -9.42 1.16
C ARG A 207 -6.03 -8.90 2.57
N GLN A 208 -5.55 -9.75 3.48
CA GLN A 208 -5.17 -9.33 4.83
C GLN A 208 -4.05 -8.26 4.80
N GLY A 209 -3.07 -8.44 3.91
CA GLY A 209 -2.01 -7.47 3.64
C GLY A 209 -2.51 -6.11 3.20
N GLN A 210 -3.42 -6.09 2.23
CA GLN A 210 -4.04 -4.87 1.74
C GLN A 210 -4.80 -4.15 2.86
N LEU A 211 -5.54 -4.88 3.70
CA LEU A 211 -6.26 -4.30 4.83
C LEU A 211 -5.33 -3.67 5.87
N LEU A 212 -4.19 -4.31 6.18
CA LEU A 212 -3.18 -3.73 7.08
C LEU A 212 -2.61 -2.41 6.54
N ARG A 213 -2.53 -2.26 5.22
CA ARG A 213 -1.95 -1.09 4.55
C ARG A 213 -2.95 0.03 4.32
N GLU A 214 -4.07 -0.29 3.68
CA GLU A 214 -5.09 0.67 3.24
C GLU A 214 -6.13 0.96 4.34
N GLY A 215 -6.28 0.05 5.31
CA GLY A 215 -7.20 0.25 6.41
C GLY A 215 -8.66 0.34 5.96
N MET A 216 -9.45 1.09 6.75
CA MET A 216 -10.88 1.28 6.53
C MET A 216 -11.16 2.68 6.02
N THR A 217 -11.92 2.84 4.95
CA THR A 217 -12.58 4.11 4.65
C THR A 217 -13.92 4.17 5.37
N LEU A 218 -14.01 5.05 6.36
CA LEU A 218 -15.16 5.20 7.25
C LEU A 218 -15.81 6.56 7.06
N VAL A 219 -17.11 6.58 6.76
CA VAL A 219 -17.89 7.83 6.67
C VAL A 219 -18.62 8.04 7.99
N ILE A 220 -18.47 9.20 8.61
CA ILE A 220 -19.26 9.58 9.79
C ILE A 220 -20.40 10.50 9.35
N ALA A 221 -21.62 9.99 9.40
CA ALA A 221 -22.86 10.67 8.99
C ALA A 221 -23.80 10.90 10.18
N GLY A 222 -24.81 11.75 10.00
CA GLY A 222 -25.86 12.01 10.99
C GLY A 222 -26.22 13.49 11.12
N ARG A 223 -27.31 13.78 11.82
CA ARG A 223 -27.83 15.15 11.99
C ARG A 223 -26.83 16.10 12.67
N PRO A 224 -26.99 17.43 12.50
CA PRO A 224 -26.28 18.41 13.32
C PRO A 224 -26.43 18.09 14.81
N ASN A 225 -25.36 18.33 15.59
CA ASN A 225 -25.33 18.10 17.05
C ASN A 225 -25.49 16.64 17.53
N ALA A 226 -25.55 15.64 16.64
CA ALA A 226 -25.53 14.22 17.02
C ALA A 226 -24.20 13.78 17.69
N GLY A 227 -23.16 14.62 17.64
CA GLY A 227 -21.86 14.40 18.26
C GLY A 227 -20.84 13.70 17.36
N LYS A 228 -20.95 13.85 16.04
CA LYS A 228 -20.00 13.34 15.03
C LYS A 228 -18.55 13.75 15.32
N SER A 229 -18.27 15.04 15.47
CA SER A 229 -16.91 15.54 15.74
C SER A 229 -16.37 15.09 17.10
N SER A 230 -17.23 14.97 18.11
CA SER A 230 -16.85 14.41 19.42
C SER A 230 -16.46 12.94 19.31
N LEU A 231 -17.20 12.15 18.53
CA LEU A 231 -16.88 10.75 18.27
C LEU A 231 -15.57 10.61 17.49
N MET A 232 -15.37 11.43 16.45
CA MET A 232 -14.14 11.46 15.65
C MET A 232 -12.92 11.76 16.54
N ASN A 233 -12.97 12.83 17.33
CA ASN A 233 -11.88 13.21 18.24
C ASN A 233 -11.58 12.11 19.27
N ARG A 234 -12.61 11.42 19.78
CA ARG A 234 -12.44 10.28 20.69
C ARG A 234 -11.82 9.06 20.03
N LEU A 235 -12.23 8.75 18.79
CA LEU A 235 -11.66 7.65 18.02
C LEU A 235 -10.19 7.93 17.66
N ALA A 236 -9.87 9.16 17.29
CA ALA A 236 -8.52 9.62 17.01
C ALA A 236 -7.59 9.50 18.22
N GLY A 237 -8.13 9.67 19.44
CA GLY A 237 -7.34 9.67 20.67
C GLY A 237 -6.43 10.90 20.78
N TYR A 238 -5.94 11.20 21.99
CA TYR A 238 -4.95 12.26 22.23
C TYR A 238 -3.54 11.92 21.71
N GLU A 239 -3.41 10.91 20.86
CA GLU A 239 -2.22 10.61 20.06
C GLU A 239 -2.64 10.47 18.60
N ALA A 240 -3.17 11.55 18.03
CA ALA A 240 -3.03 11.73 16.59
C ALA A 240 -1.52 11.64 16.32
N ALA A 241 -1.05 10.52 15.76
CA ALA A 241 0.24 10.49 15.10
C ALA A 241 0.21 11.63 14.09
N ILE A 242 0.90 12.72 14.42
CA ILE A 242 0.93 13.94 13.64
C ILE A 242 1.39 13.56 12.23
N VAL A 243 0.45 13.42 11.30
CA VAL A 243 0.78 13.27 9.90
C VAL A 243 1.11 14.66 9.40
N THR A 244 2.37 14.79 9.01
CA THR A 244 2.99 15.95 8.40
C THR A 244 2.08 16.61 7.36
N ALA A 245 1.84 17.91 7.53
CA ALA A 245 1.29 18.75 6.49
C ALA A 245 2.34 18.86 5.37
N LEU A 246 2.22 18.03 4.33
CA LEU A 246 2.84 18.35 3.05
C LEU A 246 2.08 19.57 2.47
N PRO A 247 2.74 20.71 2.22
CA PRO A 247 2.09 21.87 1.64
C PRO A 247 1.57 21.52 0.25
N GLY A 248 0.24 21.53 0.06
CA GLY A 248 -0.39 21.25 -1.25
C GLY A 248 -1.83 20.73 -1.21
N THR A 249 -2.37 20.31 -0.06
CA THR A 249 -3.67 19.62 0.03
C THR A 249 -4.81 20.46 0.64
N THR A 250 -4.82 21.77 0.41
CA THR A 250 -5.90 22.65 0.91
C THR A 250 -7.04 22.83 -0.10
N ARG A 251 -7.71 21.73 -0.48
CA ARG A 251 -9.00 21.77 -1.23
C ARG A 251 -9.76 20.44 -1.31
N ASP A 252 -9.25 19.36 -0.72
CA ASP A 252 -9.89 18.04 -0.73
C ASP A 252 -10.64 17.78 0.58
N VAL A 253 -11.69 16.95 0.51
CA VAL A 253 -12.44 16.43 1.67
C VAL A 253 -11.46 16.07 2.79
N VAL A 254 -11.65 16.63 3.98
CA VAL A 254 -10.76 16.42 5.13
C VAL A 254 -10.72 14.92 5.42
N ARG A 255 -9.62 14.27 5.02
CA ARG A 255 -9.32 12.86 5.29
C ARG A 255 -8.45 12.82 6.53
N GLU A 256 -9.04 12.48 7.66
CA GLU A 256 -8.25 12.21 8.86
C GLU A 256 -7.79 10.75 8.84
N ARG A 257 -6.48 10.54 9.01
CA ARG A 257 -5.90 9.21 9.19
C ARG A 257 -5.75 8.96 10.68
N ILE A 258 -6.55 8.03 11.21
CA ILE A 258 -6.49 7.60 12.61
C ILE A 258 -6.15 6.12 12.69
N HIS A 259 -5.78 5.64 13.88
CA HIS A 259 -5.51 4.22 14.11
C HIS A 259 -6.41 3.67 15.21
N ILE A 260 -6.98 2.48 14.99
CA ILE A 260 -7.69 1.70 16.02
C ILE A 260 -6.91 0.41 16.24
N ASP A 261 -6.19 0.31 17.36
CA ASP A 261 -5.39 -0.88 17.72
C ASP A 261 -4.46 -1.36 16.58
N GLY A 262 -3.83 -0.40 15.88
CA GLY A 262 -2.96 -0.65 14.73
C GLY A 262 -3.67 -0.77 13.37
N MET A 263 -5.01 -0.83 13.34
CA MET A 263 -5.79 -0.78 12.10
C MET A 263 -5.87 0.67 11.59
N PRO A 264 -5.38 0.98 10.37
CA PRO A 264 -5.55 2.31 9.81
C PRO A 264 -7.03 2.58 9.50
N LEU A 265 -7.49 3.80 9.78
CA LEU A 265 -8.80 4.29 9.38
C LEU A 265 -8.65 5.64 8.67
N HIS A 266 -9.34 5.76 7.55
CA HIS A 266 -9.54 6.97 6.77
C HIS A 266 -10.96 7.48 7.05
N VAL A 267 -11.06 8.49 7.91
CA VAL A 267 -12.35 9.07 8.27
C VAL A 267 -12.70 10.19 7.30
N LEU A 268 -13.88 10.09 6.69
CA LEU A 268 -14.49 11.11 5.86
C LEU A 268 -15.55 11.83 6.69
N ASP A 269 -15.34 13.11 7.00
CA ASP A 269 -16.35 13.93 7.68
C ASP A 269 -17.39 14.44 6.67
N THR A 270 -18.66 14.10 6.93
CA THR A 270 -19.80 14.58 6.13
C THR A 270 -20.24 16.00 6.50
N ALA A 271 -19.68 16.62 7.55
CA ALA A 271 -20.03 17.99 7.92
C ALA A 271 -19.69 19.03 6.82
N GLY A 272 -18.80 18.68 5.87
CA GLY A 272 -18.46 19.47 4.68
C GLY A 272 -19.33 19.21 3.44
N LEU A 273 -20.34 18.34 3.52
CA LEU A 273 -21.25 17.98 2.41
C LEU A 273 -22.53 18.84 2.34
N ARG A 274 -22.50 20.07 2.89
CA ARG A 274 -23.70 20.93 2.92
C ARG A 274 -24.10 21.36 1.50
N GLU A 275 -25.41 21.47 1.29
CA GLU A 275 -25.99 22.08 0.09
C GLU A 275 -25.96 23.61 0.21
N GLY A 276 -25.32 24.30 -0.74
CA GLY A 276 -25.56 25.73 -1.00
C GLY A 276 -24.33 26.60 -1.35
N GLY A 277 -24.09 26.79 -2.65
CA GLY A 277 -23.19 27.81 -3.23
C GLY A 277 -22.47 27.34 -4.52
N ASP A 278 -21.76 28.27 -5.19
CA ASP A 278 -21.25 28.27 -6.59
C ASP A 278 -20.72 26.95 -7.20
N ALA A 279 -20.54 26.91 -8.52
CA ALA A 279 -20.05 25.78 -9.34
C ALA A 279 -18.78 25.04 -8.84
N ILE A 280 -18.01 25.62 -7.92
CA ILE A 280 -16.86 24.98 -7.25
C ILE A 280 -17.32 24.03 -6.12
N GLU A 281 -18.42 24.34 -5.42
CA GLU A 281 -19.02 23.48 -4.39
C GLU A 281 -19.77 22.28 -5.00
N GLU A 282 -20.35 22.41 -6.20
CA GLU A 282 -20.98 21.28 -6.90
C GLU A 282 -19.99 20.15 -7.21
N GLU A 283 -18.77 20.49 -7.64
CA GLU A 283 -17.69 19.51 -7.83
C GLU A 283 -17.22 18.91 -6.50
N GLY A 284 -17.24 19.69 -5.42
CA GLY A 284 -16.98 19.22 -4.05
C GLY A 284 -18.02 18.20 -3.59
N ILE A 285 -19.31 18.47 -3.82
CA ILE A 285 -20.43 17.56 -3.52
C ILE A 285 -20.33 16.29 -4.36
N ARG A 286 -20.09 16.40 -5.67
CA ARG A 286 -19.95 15.24 -6.57
C ARG A 286 -18.79 14.33 -6.15
N ARG A 287 -17.65 14.92 -5.80
CA ARG A 287 -16.47 14.17 -5.31
C ARG A 287 -16.75 13.49 -3.97
N ALA A 288 -17.35 14.21 -3.02
CA ALA A 288 -17.65 13.64 -1.72
C ALA A 288 -18.75 12.55 -1.80
N GLN A 289 -19.70 12.64 -2.73
CA GLN A 289 -20.62 11.54 -3.06
C GLN A 289 -19.88 10.34 -3.68
N ALA A 290 -18.95 10.57 -4.62
CA ALA A 290 -18.14 9.50 -5.21
C ALA A 290 -17.23 8.81 -4.18
N GLU A 291 -16.69 9.56 -3.22
CA GLU A 291 -15.89 9.02 -2.12
C GLU A 291 -16.76 8.27 -1.11
N MET A 292 -17.96 8.75 -0.82
CA MET A 292 -18.92 8.04 0.03
C MET A 292 -19.37 6.71 -0.60
N GLN A 293 -19.45 6.61 -1.93
CA GLN A 293 -19.71 5.34 -2.63
C GLN A 293 -18.56 4.33 -2.51
N ARG A 294 -17.34 4.79 -2.23
CA ARG A 294 -16.15 3.96 -2.02
C ARG A 294 -15.88 3.63 -0.56
N ALA A 295 -16.71 4.13 0.36
CA ALA A 295 -16.54 3.87 1.78
C ALA A 295 -16.85 2.40 2.10
N ASP A 296 -16.04 1.81 2.96
CA ASP A 296 -16.24 0.44 3.45
C ASP A 296 -17.41 0.38 4.44
N ARG A 297 -17.70 1.50 5.12
CA ARG A 297 -18.81 1.61 6.07
C ARG A 297 -19.23 3.05 6.36
N VAL A 298 -20.51 3.23 6.67
CA VAL A 298 -21.05 4.45 7.27
C VAL A 298 -21.32 4.22 8.75
N LEU A 299 -20.77 5.08 9.61
CA LEU A 299 -21.26 5.28 10.98
C LEU A 299 -22.33 6.38 10.97
N PHE A 300 -23.60 5.99 11.12
CA PHE A 300 -24.68 6.96 11.23
C PHE A 300 -24.91 7.28 12.71
N VAL A 301 -24.44 8.47 13.12
CA VAL A 301 -24.46 8.94 14.51
C VAL A 301 -25.82 9.58 14.82
N ILE A 302 -26.44 9.10 15.90
CA ILE A 302 -27.77 9.48 16.35
C ILE A 302 -27.66 9.98 17.78
N ASP A 303 -28.31 11.11 18.08
CA ASP A 303 -28.47 11.57 19.46
C ASP A 303 -29.53 10.68 20.14
N ALA A 304 -29.08 9.79 21.03
CA ALA A 304 -29.95 8.79 21.63
C ALA A 304 -30.97 9.37 22.61
N ALA A 305 -30.72 10.57 23.16
CA ALA A 305 -31.66 11.26 24.03
C ALA A 305 -32.79 11.93 23.24
N GLN A 306 -32.52 12.37 22.01
CA GLN A 306 -33.49 13.08 21.17
C GLN A 306 -34.18 12.19 20.12
N ASP A 307 -33.50 11.17 19.62
CA ASP A 307 -34.00 10.27 18.57
C ASP A 307 -33.73 8.79 18.90
N PRO A 308 -34.32 8.26 20.00
CA PRO A 308 -34.15 6.85 20.37
C PRO A 308 -34.73 5.87 19.33
N ALA A 309 -35.62 6.35 18.44
CA ALA A 309 -36.26 5.56 17.40
C ALA A 309 -35.52 5.59 16.05
N ALA A 310 -34.35 6.22 15.98
CA ALA A 310 -33.54 6.36 14.75
C ALA A 310 -34.33 6.87 13.54
N GLN A 311 -35.23 7.83 13.77
CA GLN A 311 -36.05 8.43 12.74
C GLN A 311 -35.18 9.16 11.70
N ALA A 312 -34.12 9.83 12.14
CA ALA A 312 -33.15 10.49 11.27
C ALA A 312 -32.54 9.53 10.24
N TYR A 313 -32.17 8.32 10.66
CA TYR A 313 -31.63 7.32 9.75
C TYR A 313 -32.68 6.88 8.72
N ARG A 314 -33.93 6.66 9.13
CA ARG A 314 -35.00 6.24 8.21
C ARG A 314 -35.27 7.28 7.12
N GLU A 315 -35.20 8.56 7.46
CA GLU A 315 -35.38 9.68 6.53
C GLU A 315 -34.17 9.85 5.60
N GLU A 316 -32.95 9.69 6.12
CA GLU A 316 -31.71 9.95 5.39
C GLU A 316 -31.15 8.71 4.67
N ARG A 317 -31.67 7.51 4.94
CA ARG A 317 -31.18 6.25 4.36
C ARG A 317 -31.13 6.26 2.83
N ALA A 318 -32.12 6.90 2.20
CA ALA A 318 -32.19 7.02 0.74
C ALA A 318 -31.08 7.90 0.16
N ARG A 319 -30.46 8.77 0.97
CA ARG A 319 -29.34 9.64 0.58
C ARG A 319 -27.98 8.95 0.74
N LEU A 320 -27.93 7.85 1.50
CA LEU A 320 -26.72 7.03 1.67
C LEU A 320 -26.62 6.00 0.53
N PRO A 321 -25.40 5.69 0.04
CA PRO A 321 -25.22 4.69 -1.01
C PRO A 321 -25.84 3.34 -0.60
N PRO A 322 -26.70 2.72 -1.43
CA PRO A 322 -27.44 1.52 -1.04
C PRO A 322 -26.54 0.33 -0.71
N GLN A 323 -25.43 0.19 -1.43
CA GLN A 323 -24.44 -0.86 -1.29
C GLN A 323 -23.47 -0.70 -0.10
N VAL A 324 -23.36 0.48 0.50
CA VAL A 324 -22.43 0.69 1.61
C VAL A 324 -23.09 0.27 2.92
N PRO A 325 -22.50 -0.69 3.67
CA PRO A 325 -23.07 -1.12 4.94
C PRO A 325 -23.09 0.02 5.97
N VAL A 326 -24.16 0.10 6.75
CA VAL A 326 -24.36 1.13 7.78
C VAL A 326 -24.31 0.51 9.17
N THR A 327 -23.64 1.18 10.11
CA THR A 327 -23.73 0.91 11.56
C THR A 327 -24.36 2.13 12.22
N LEU A 328 -25.42 1.92 13.01
CA LEU A 328 -26.07 2.97 13.77
C LEU A 328 -25.34 3.16 15.09
N VAL A 329 -24.95 4.40 15.38
CA VAL A 329 -24.24 4.77 16.61
C VAL A 329 -25.13 5.70 17.42
N PHE A 330 -25.78 5.15 18.43
CA PHE A 330 -26.57 5.90 19.41
C PHE A 330 -25.62 6.55 20.42
N ASN A 331 -25.28 7.81 20.16
CA ASN A 331 -24.39 8.64 20.95
C ASN A 331 -25.16 9.38 22.06
N LYS A 332 -24.43 9.94 23.03
CA LYS A 332 -24.97 10.61 24.23
C LYS A 332 -25.78 9.69 25.13
N ALA A 333 -25.36 8.43 25.24
CA ALA A 333 -25.99 7.44 26.11
C ALA A 333 -26.03 7.88 27.58
N ASP A 334 -25.12 8.76 28.00
CA ASP A 334 -25.10 9.39 29.33
C ASP A 334 -26.35 10.25 29.64
N LEU A 335 -27.08 10.68 28.60
CA LEU A 335 -28.28 11.51 28.72
C LEU A 335 -29.59 10.75 28.44
N ALA A 336 -29.51 9.47 28.06
CA ALA A 336 -30.65 8.72 27.55
C ALA A 336 -31.10 7.60 28.51
N SER A 337 -32.41 7.40 28.63
CA SER A 337 -33.01 6.30 29.40
C SER A 337 -33.85 5.39 28.48
N GLY A 338 -33.75 4.07 28.64
CA GLY A 338 -34.55 3.11 27.85
C GLY A 338 -34.01 2.84 26.44
N LEU A 339 -32.69 2.87 26.28
CA LEU A 339 -32.03 2.63 24.99
C LEU A 339 -32.36 1.23 24.45
N PRO A 340 -32.57 1.08 23.13
CA PRO A 340 -32.81 -0.22 22.54
C PRO A 340 -31.62 -1.15 22.85
N VAL A 341 -31.91 -2.30 23.46
CA VAL A 341 -30.96 -3.41 23.58
C VAL A 341 -30.41 -3.69 22.18
N ALA A 342 -29.10 -3.89 22.06
CA ALA A 342 -28.41 -4.13 20.79
C ALA A 342 -28.97 -5.39 20.10
N ASP A 343 -30.09 -5.24 19.39
CA ASP A 343 -30.72 -6.28 18.62
C ASP A 343 -30.20 -6.17 17.19
N THR A 344 -29.35 -7.13 16.80
CA THR A 344 -28.71 -7.21 15.48
C THR A 344 -29.45 -8.16 14.54
N LEU A 345 -30.57 -8.75 14.97
CA LEU A 345 -31.26 -9.81 14.24
C LEU A 345 -32.09 -9.30 13.05
N SER A 346 -32.48 -8.02 13.03
CA SER A 346 -33.11 -7.39 11.87
C SER A 346 -32.68 -5.91 11.71
N GLY A 347 -31.89 -5.64 10.67
CA GLY A 347 -31.43 -4.30 10.31
C GLY A 347 -29.94 -4.04 10.56
N PRO A 348 -29.48 -2.78 10.36
CA PRO A 348 -28.08 -2.42 10.54
C PRO A 348 -27.64 -2.61 12.00
N PRO A 349 -26.38 -3.03 12.25
CA PRO A 349 -25.83 -3.14 13.60
C PRO A 349 -26.00 -1.84 14.40
N ARG A 350 -26.36 -1.98 15.68
CA ARG A 350 -26.62 -0.85 16.59
C ARG A 350 -25.62 -0.87 17.72
N LEU A 351 -24.95 0.25 17.94
CA LEU A 351 -24.02 0.44 19.03
C LEU A 351 -24.47 1.65 19.85
N VAL A 352 -24.39 1.52 21.16
CA VAL A 352 -24.71 2.57 22.12
C VAL A 352 -23.40 3.03 22.75
N LEU A 353 -23.14 4.33 22.75
CA LEU A 353 -21.94 4.91 23.35
C LEU A 353 -22.19 6.34 23.84
N SER A 354 -21.25 6.84 24.63
CA SER A 354 -21.11 8.27 24.89
C SER A 354 -19.73 8.74 24.43
N ALA A 355 -19.69 9.55 23.38
CA ALA A 355 -18.46 10.22 22.98
C ALA A 355 -17.96 11.20 24.06
N LEU A 356 -18.84 11.68 24.95
CA LEU A 356 -18.45 12.56 26.04
C LEU A 356 -17.72 11.80 27.13
N THR A 357 -18.20 10.65 27.58
CA THR A 357 -17.58 9.87 28.67
C THR A 357 -16.54 8.87 28.18
N GLY A 358 -16.68 8.37 26.94
CA GLY A 358 -15.90 7.30 26.36
C GLY A 358 -16.53 5.91 26.53
N GLU A 359 -17.64 5.80 27.26
CA GLU A 359 -18.36 4.54 27.44
C GLU A 359 -18.87 3.99 26.10
N GLY A 360 -18.72 2.68 25.88
CA GLY A 360 -19.14 2.00 24.63
C GLY A 360 -18.16 2.14 23.46
N LEU A 361 -17.12 2.99 23.57
CA LEU A 361 -16.15 3.19 22.49
C LEU A 361 -15.34 1.92 22.16
N GLU A 362 -14.97 1.14 23.17
CA GLU A 362 -14.30 -0.16 22.96
C GLU A 362 -15.18 -1.16 22.20
N GLY A 363 -16.49 -1.10 22.39
CA GLY A 363 -17.45 -1.89 21.62
C GLY A 363 -17.45 -1.49 20.14
N LEU A 364 -17.37 -0.18 19.85
CA LEU A 364 -17.23 0.34 18.49
C LEU A 364 -15.89 -0.07 17.87
N ARG A 365 -14.77 0.03 18.59
CA ARG A 365 -13.45 -0.41 18.11
C ARG A 365 -13.47 -1.90 17.73
N ARG A 366 -14.01 -2.76 18.60
CA ARG A 366 -14.14 -4.21 18.33
C ARG A 366 -15.02 -4.49 17.11
N HIS A 367 -16.19 -3.84 17.03
CA HIS A 367 -17.09 -3.99 15.89
C HIS A 367 -16.41 -3.60 14.57
N LEU A 368 -15.69 -2.48 14.52
CA LEU A 368 -14.99 -2.04 13.32
C LEU A 368 -13.90 -3.02 12.88
N LYS A 369 -13.13 -3.58 13.82
CA LYS A 369 -12.14 -4.64 13.53
C LYS A 369 -12.79 -5.91 13.00
N GLN A 370 -13.88 -6.35 13.64
CA GLN A 370 -14.59 -7.57 13.26
C GLN A 370 -15.18 -7.47 11.86
N VAL A 371 -15.81 -6.33 11.52
CA VAL A 371 -16.48 -6.16 10.22
C VAL A 371 -15.50 -5.91 9.08
N MET A 372 -14.29 -5.43 9.37
CA MET A 372 -13.19 -5.41 8.41
C MET A 372 -12.55 -6.79 8.24
N GLY A 373 -12.61 -7.63 9.28
CA GLY A 373 -11.86 -8.90 9.33
C GLY A 373 -10.42 -8.75 9.83
N TYR A 374 -10.12 -7.67 10.54
CA TYR A 374 -8.77 -7.35 11.07
C TYR A 374 -8.33 -8.29 12.21
N GLU A 375 -9.27 -8.96 12.89
CA GLU A 375 -8.96 -9.89 14.00
C GLU A 375 -8.12 -11.11 13.57
N ASN A 376 -8.07 -11.41 12.26
CA ASN A 376 -7.33 -12.53 11.68
C ASN A 376 -5.97 -12.14 11.04
N ALA A 377 -5.51 -10.89 11.20
CA ALA A 377 -4.22 -10.45 10.70
C ALA A 377 -3.06 -11.02 11.57
N GLY A 378 -2.87 -12.33 11.49
CA GLY A 378 -1.92 -13.12 12.26
C GLY A 378 -0.52 -13.23 11.64
N ALA A 379 0.29 -14.12 12.22
CA ALA A 379 1.62 -14.46 11.72
C ALA A 379 1.54 -15.02 10.29
N GLY A 380 2.27 -14.42 9.34
CA GLY A 380 2.33 -14.86 7.94
C GLY A 380 1.68 -13.92 6.91
N THR A 381 1.04 -12.82 7.33
CA THR A 381 0.47 -11.83 6.38
C THR A 381 1.57 -11.07 5.64
N VAL A 382 1.47 -10.96 4.32
CA VAL A 382 2.42 -10.16 3.51
C VAL A 382 1.81 -8.81 3.16
N SER A 383 2.61 -7.76 2.95
CA SER A 383 2.08 -6.51 2.38
C SER A 383 1.67 -6.72 0.93
N ALA A 384 0.49 -6.23 0.56
CA ALA A 384 -0.02 -6.26 -0.79
C ALA A 384 -0.84 -5.00 -1.11
N ARG A 385 -1.02 -4.73 -2.40
CA ARG A 385 -1.72 -3.57 -2.96
C ARG A 385 -2.90 -4.03 -3.81
N ALA A 386 -3.84 -3.13 -4.07
CA ALA A 386 -4.98 -3.39 -4.96
C ALA A 386 -4.56 -3.98 -6.32
N ARG A 387 -3.43 -3.53 -6.89
CA ARG A 387 -2.92 -4.06 -8.16
C ARG A 387 -2.57 -5.55 -8.10
N HIS A 388 -2.06 -6.03 -6.96
CA HIS A 388 -1.70 -7.43 -6.77
C HIS A 388 -2.94 -8.29 -6.73
N LEU A 389 -3.97 -7.87 -5.99
CA LEU A 389 -5.26 -8.57 -5.93
C LEU A 389 -5.97 -8.58 -7.28
N GLN A 390 -5.89 -7.49 -8.05
CA GLN A 390 -6.41 -7.47 -9.42
C GLN A 390 -5.67 -8.46 -10.33
N ALA A 391 -4.35 -8.54 -10.22
CA ALA A 391 -3.54 -9.50 -10.97
C ALA A 391 -3.89 -10.95 -10.57
N LEU A 392 -4.00 -11.24 -9.28
CA LEU A 392 -4.44 -12.54 -8.76
C LEU A 392 -5.86 -12.90 -9.24
N ALA A 393 -6.78 -11.93 -9.23
CA ALA A 393 -8.15 -12.14 -9.70
C ALA A 393 -8.21 -12.43 -11.21
N ARG A 394 -7.44 -11.70 -12.03
CA ARG A 394 -7.32 -11.99 -13.47
C ARG A 394 -6.71 -13.36 -13.71
N ALA A 395 -5.63 -13.70 -13.01
CA ALA A 395 -4.99 -15.00 -13.14
C ALA A 395 -5.95 -16.14 -12.77
N ARG A 396 -6.69 -15.99 -11.66
CA ARG A 396 -7.72 -16.96 -11.26
C ARG A 396 -8.84 -17.07 -12.30
N ALA A 397 -9.31 -15.95 -12.86
CA ALA A 397 -10.36 -15.96 -13.89
C ALA A 397 -9.92 -16.77 -15.12
N HIS A 398 -8.68 -16.57 -15.58
CA HIS A 398 -8.08 -17.38 -16.65
C HIS A 398 -7.99 -18.87 -16.28
N THR A 399 -7.57 -19.21 -15.05
CA THR A 399 -7.52 -20.61 -14.60
C THR A 399 -8.91 -21.26 -14.54
N GLU A 400 -9.95 -20.54 -14.09
CA GLU A 400 -11.32 -21.08 -14.06
C GLU A 400 -11.90 -21.19 -15.49
N ALA A 401 -11.57 -20.25 -16.39
CA ALA A 401 -11.94 -20.35 -17.80
C ALA A 401 -11.30 -21.57 -18.47
N ALA A 402 -10.00 -21.81 -18.21
CA ALA A 402 -9.30 -23.01 -18.65
C ALA A 402 -9.99 -24.29 -18.17
N PHE A 403 -10.42 -24.34 -16.90
CA PHE A 403 -11.15 -25.48 -16.35
C PHE A 403 -12.53 -25.69 -17.03
N GLY A 404 -13.26 -24.61 -17.31
CA GLY A 404 -14.51 -24.66 -18.07
C GLY A 404 -14.31 -25.20 -19.50
N LEU A 405 -13.28 -24.73 -20.20
CA LEU A 405 -12.95 -25.18 -21.56
C LEU A 405 -12.55 -26.66 -21.60
N LEU A 406 -11.83 -27.13 -20.58
CA LEU A 406 -11.49 -28.53 -20.40
C LEU A 406 -12.75 -29.40 -20.27
N THR A 407 -13.66 -29.02 -19.37
CA THR A 407 -14.83 -29.82 -19.01
C THR A 407 -15.95 -29.78 -20.05
N GLU A 408 -16.18 -28.63 -20.69
CA GLU A 408 -17.29 -28.45 -21.63
C GLU A 408 -16.93 -28.75 -23.07
N ARG A 409 -15.71 -28.36 -23.50
CA ARG A 409 -15.33 -28.35 -24.91
C ARG A 409 -14.14 -29.25 -25.23
N ARG A 410 -13.44 -29.75 -24.20
CA ARG A 410 -12.24 -30.59 -24.35
C ARG A 410 -11.21 -29.96 -25.31
N ALA A 411 -11.07 -28.63 -25.27
CA ALA A 411 -10.26 -27.88 -26.21
C ALA A 411 -8.86 -27.58 -25.63
N GLY A 412 -7.96 -28.56 -25.68
CA GLY A 412 -6.62 -28.47 -25.06
C GLY A 412 -5.83 -27.21 -25.43
N GLU A 413 -5.83 -26.80 -26.70
CA GLU A 413 -5.14 -25.58 -27.16
C GLU A 413 -5.65 -24.31 -26.47
N LEU A 414 -6.98 -24.19 -26.29
CA LEU A 414 -7.58 -23.04 -25.61
C LEU A 414 -7.30 -23.08 -24.10
N VAL A 415 -7.25 -24.28 -23.50
CA VAL A 415 -6.83 -24.45 -22.10
C VAL A 415 -5.40 -23.96 -21.91
N ALA A 416 -4.47 -24.34 -22.80
CA ALA A 416 -3.08 -23.91 -22.72
C ALA A 416 -2.93 -22.38 -22.87
N GLU A 417 -3.69 -21.75 -23.77
CA GLU A 417 -3.67 -20.29 -23.95
C GLU A 417 -4.27 -19.54 -22.74
N GLU A 418 -5.35 -20.03 -22.14
CA GLU A 418 -5.89 -19.45 -20.90
C GLU A 418 -4.87 -19.56 -19.73
N LEU A 419 -4.21 -20.71 -19.57
CA LEU A 419 -3.17 -20.87 -18.55
C LEU A 419 -1.95 -19.97 -18.79
N ARG A 420 -1.62 -19.70 -20.05
CA ARG A 420 -0.62 -18.68 -20.42
C ARG A 420 -1.07 -17.27 -20.00
N GLY A 421 -2.34 -16.93 -20.18
CA GLY A 421 -2.94 -15.70 -19.66
C GLY A 421 -2.83 -15.57 -18.15
N ALA A 422 -3.06 -16.67 -17.41
CA ALA A 422 -2.87 -16.72 -15.97
C ALA A 422 -1.41 -16.46 -15.57
N GLN A 423 -0.45 -17.12 -16.24
CA GLN A 423 0.99 -16.92 -16.02
C GLN A 423 1.41 -15.46 -16.24
N GLN A 424 0.97 -14.82 -17.33
CA GLN A 424 1.28 -13.41 -17.61
C GLN A 424 0.70 -12.47 -16.54
N ALA A 425 -0.52 -12.72 -16.09
CA ALA A 425 -1.15 -11.94 -15.04
C ALA A 425 -0.37 -12.02 -13.71
N LEU A 426 0.14 -13.21 -13.35
CA LEU A 426 0.98 -13.40 -12.17
C LEU A 426 2.36 -12.74 -12.32
N GLY A 427 3.01 -12.87 -13.48
CA GLY A 427 4.31 -12.23 -13.76
C GLY A 427 4.28 -10.70 -13.69
N GLY A 428 3.11 -10.07 -13.89
CA GLY A 428 2.94 -8.63 -13.65
C GLY A 428 3.03 -8.21 -12.17
N ILE A 429 2.98 -9.15 -11.21
CA ILE A 429 3.14 -8.87 -9.77
C ILE A 429 4.61 -8.70 -9.42
N THR A 430 5.43 -9.70 -9.76
CA THR A 430 6.89 -9.77 -9.54
C THR A 430 7.66 -8.86 -10.47
N GLY A 431 7.11 -8.56 -11.63
CA GLY A 431 7.71 -7.64 -12.58
C GLY A 431 8.36 -8.31 -13.79
N ASP A 432 8.14 -9.62 -13.99
CA ASP A 432 8.70 -10.39 -15.11
C ASP A 432 8.15 -9.91 -16.47
N PHE A 433 6.95 -9.32 -16.47
CA PHE A 433 6.30 -8.73 -17.65
C PHE A 433 5.67 -7.38 -17.29
N THR A 434 6.43 -6.28 -17.37
CA THR A 434 5.95 -4.93 -17.02
C THR A 434 6.14 -3.93 -18.14
N THR A 435 5.26 -2.92 -18.19
CA THR A 435 5.38 -1.79 -19.10
C THR A 435 6.10 -0.62 -18.41
N GLU A 436 6.80 0.22 -19.18
CA GLU A 436 7.45 1.43 -18.66
C GLU A 436 6.46 2.38 -17.95
N ASP A 437 5.23 2.49 -18.47
CA ASP A 437 4.17 3.30 -17.86
C ASP A 437 3.78 2.83 -16.45
N LEU A 438 3.76 1.51 -16.22
CA LEU A 438 3.46 0.95 -14.91
C LEU A 438 4.59 1.26 -13.92
N LEU A 439 5.85 1.11 -14.35
CA LEU A 439 7.00 1.45 -13.53
C LEU A 439 7.00 2.93 -13.17
N GLY A 440 6.73 3.81 -14.13
CA GLY A 440 6.63 5.26 -13.90
C GLY A 440 5.56 5.62 -12.87
N ARG A 441 4.40 4.96 -12.91
CA ARG A 441 3.32 5.16 -11.91
C ARG A 441 3.69 4.64 -10.52
N ILE A 442 4.36 3.48 -10.43
CA ILE A 442 4.75 2.89 -9.15
C ILE A 442 5.81 3.74 -8.47
N PHE A 443 6.93 4.02 -9.15
CA PHE A 443 8.04 4.76 -8.57
C PHE A 443 7.76 6.26 -8.44
N GLY A 444 6.90 6.83 -9.28
CA GLY A 444 6.44 8.22 -9.13
C GLY A 444 5.72 8.50 -7.82
N GLY A 445 5.19 7.48 -7.14
CA GLY A 445 4.57 7.60 -5.81
C GLY A 445 5.55 7.51 -4.63
N PHE A 446 6.84 7.27 -4.86
CA PHE A 446 7.85 7.13 -3.80
C PHE A 446 8.47 8.49 -3.43
N CYS A 447 9.13 8.53 -2.27
CA CYS A 447 9.93 9.70 -1.88
C CYS A 447 11.16 9.88 -2.80
N ILE A 448 11.57 11.14 -3.00
CA ILE A 448 12.88 11.47 -3.58
C ILE A 448 13.97 11.01 -2.60
N GLY A 449 15.02 10.37 -3.09
CA GLY A 449 16.04 9.78 -2.21
C GLY A 449 15.61 8.43 -1.62
N LYS A 450 14.56 7.81 -2.19
CA LYS A 450 14.41 6.36 -2.34
C LYS A 450 14.44 6.00 -3.82
#